data_AF-Q71LW9-F1
#
_entry.id   AF-Q71LW9-F1
#
_cell.length_a   1.000
_cell.length_b   1.000
_cell.length_c   1.000
_cell.angle_alpha   90.00
_cell.angle_beta   90.00
_cell.angle_gamma   90.00
#
_symmetry.space_group_name_H-M   'P 1'
#
loop_
_entity.id
_entity.type
_entity.pdbx_description
1 polymer ?
#
loop_
_entity_poly.entity_id
_entity_poly.type
_entity_poly.pdbx_seq_one_letter_code
_entity_poly.pdbx_strand_id
1 'polypeptide(L)'
;AENDIMKRQPRNPKTDKLVNERLISIAYGQIGMMQATAGFFTYFVILAENGFLPMDLLGIRVHWDDKMVNDLEDSYGQQWTYERRKIVEFTCHTAFFASIVVVQWADLIICKTRRNSIIQQGMKNRILIFGLFEETALAAFLSYCPGMDVALRMYPLKPCWWVCAFP
;
A
#
# COMPACT_ATOMS: atom_id res chain seq x y z
N ALA A 1 8.78 -1.85 -28.53
CA ALA A 1 9.65 -2.88 -27.94
C ALA A 1 10.88 -2.21 -27.33
N GLU A 2 11.47 -2.76 -26.27
CA GLU A 2 12.67 -2.18 -25.63
C GLU A 2 13.95 -2.37 -26.47
N ASN A 3 13.99 -3.44 -27.28
CA ASN A 3 15.04 -3.71 -28.25
C ASN A 3 14.43 -4.33 -29.51
N ASP A 4 15.23 -4.45 -30.56
CA ASP A 4 14.82 -5.10 -31.80
C ASP A 4 14.54 -6.59 -31.58
N ILE A 5 13.26 -6.92 -31.37
CA ILE A 5 12.80 -8.27 -31.07
C ILE A 5 12.93 -9.21 -32.27
N MET A 6 12.92 -8.67 -33.49
CA MET A 6 12.99 -9.46 -34.73
C MET A 6 14.39 -9.99 -35.00
N LYS A 7 15.41 -9.44 -34.33
CA LYS A 7 16.79 -9.96 -34.33
C LYS A 7 17.02 -11.11 -33.35
N ARG A 8 16.05 -11.42 -32.47
CA ARG A 8 16.19 -12.44 -31.43
C ARG A 8 15.70 -13.79 -31.94
N GLN A 9 16.38 -14.87 -31.55
CA GLN A 9 15.90 -16.23 -31.79
C GLN A 9 14.56 -16.51 -31.06
N PRO A 10 13.70 -17.39 -31.60
CA PRO A 10 12.47 -17.80 -30.94
C PRO A 10 12.72 -18.34 -29.53
N ARG A 11 11.81 -18.03 -28.59
CA ARG A 11 11.91 -18.48 -27.19
C ARG A 11 11.91 -20.00 -27.09
N ASN A 12 12.67 -20.55 -26.15
CA ASN A 12 12.62 -21.98 -25.86
C ASN A 12 11.55 -22.27 -24.79
N PRO A 13 10.50 -23.06 -25.08
CA PRO A 13 9.38 -23.29 -24.15
C PRO A 13 9.78 -24.06 -22.87
N LYS A 14 10.91 -24.77 -22.87
CA LYS A 14 11.39 -25.52 -21.71
C LYS A 14 12.18 -24.64 -20.74
N THR A 15 12.99 -23.71 -21.24
CA THR A 15 13.89 -22.87 -20.42
C THR A 15 13.33 -21.46 -20.20
N ASP A 16 12.77 -20.82 -21.23
CA ASP A 16 12.24 -19.46 -21.18
C ASP A 16 10.78 -19.45 -20.74
N LYS A 17 10.57 -19.74 -19.45
CA LYS A 17 9.25 -19.66 -18.81
C LYS A 17 8.78 -18.22 -18.68
N LEU A 18 7.45 -18.03 -18.73
CA LEU A 18 6.82 -16.71 -18.56
C LEU A 18 7.04 -16.17 -17.15
N VAL A 19 6.88 -17.04 -16.15
CA VAL A 19 7.19 -16.78 -14.75
C VAL A 19 8.37 -17.68 -14.38
N ASN A 20 9.43 -17.06 -13.85
CA ASN A 20 10.62 -17.75 -13.41
C ASN A 20 10.99 -17.32 -11.99
N GLU A 21 11.92 -18.04 -11.37
CA GLU A 21 12.38 -17.78 -10.01
C GLU A 21 12.97 -16.37 -9.85
N ARG A 22 13.59 -15.83 -10.91
CA ARG A 22 14.12 -14.45 -10.91
C ARG A 22 13.02 -13.41 -10.79
N LEU A 23 11.90 -13.61 -11.48
CA LEU A 23 10.73 -12.74 -11.38
C LEU A 23 10.13 -12.81 -9.98
N ILE A 24 9.99 -14.02 -9.43
CA ILE A 24 9.49 -14.22 -8.06
C ILE A 24 10.41 -13.54 -7.05
N SER A 25 11.73 -13.68 -7.19
CA SER A 25 12.72 -13.09 -6.29
C SER A 25 12.66 -11.56 -6.27
N ILE A 26 12.54 -10.91 -7.44
CA ILE A 26 12.43 -9.45 -7.53
C ILE A 26 11.08 -8.98 -6.98
N ALA A 27 9.98 -9.59 -7.42
CA ALA A 27 8.63 -9.16 -7.06
C ALA A 27 8.33 -9.38 -5.58
N TYR A 28 8.47 -10.61 -5.08
CA TYR A 28 8.13 -10.93 -3.69
C TYR A 28 9.27 -10.64 -2.71
N GLY A 29 10.52 -10.88 -3.12
CA GLY A 29 11.66 -10.79 -2.22
C GLY A 29 12.21 -9.38 -2.02
N GLN A 30 12.05 -8.50 -3.03
CA GLN A 30 12.63 -7.16 -2.99
C GLN A 30 11.52 -6.09 -2.98
N ILE A 31 10.80 -5.94 -4.08
CA ILE A 31 9.81 -4.87 -4.25
C ILE A 31 8.67 -5.05 -3.25
N GLY A 32 8.09 -6.25 -3.15
CA GLY A 32 7.01 -6.55 -2.22
C GLY A 32 7.39 -6.32 -0.75
N MET A 33 8.63 -6.60 -0.37
CA MET A 33 9.12 -6.31 0.98
C MET A 33 9.19 -4.81 1.24
N MET A 34 9.66 -4.01 0.28
CA MET A 34 9.67 -2.54 0.39
C MET A 34 8.25 -1.98 0.50
N GLN A 35 7.31 -2.49 -0.32
CA GLN A 35 5.90 -2.10 -0.26
C GLN A 35 5.27 -2.44 1.09
N ALA A 36 5.52 -3.66 1.61
CA ALA A 36 5.04 -4.07 2.92
C ALA A 36 5.57 -3.16 4.03
N THR A 37 6.86 -2.82 4.00
CA THR A 37 7.45 -1.90 5.00
C THR A 37 6.85 -0.49 4.95
N ALA A 38 6.53 0.04 3.77
CA ALA A 38 5.89 1.34 3.62
C ALA A 38 4.45 1.35 4.18
N GLY A 39 3.69 0.27 3.96
CA GLY A 39 2.38 0.07 4.55
C GLY A 39 2.43 -0.01 6.09
N PHE A 40 3.33 -0.84 6.64
CA PHE A 40 3.50 -0.94 8.09
C PHE A 40 4.00 0.35 8.72
N PHE A 41 4.87 1.10 8.04
CA PHE A 41 5.30 2.41 8.50
C PHE A 41 4.09 3.36 8.67
N THR A 42 3.23 3.45 7.66
CA THR A 42 2.02 4.29 7.71
C THR A 42 1.07 3.85 8.84
N TYR A 43 0.91 2.53 9.01
CA TYR A 43 0.12 1.95 10.11
C TYR A 43 0.62 2.39 11.48
N PHE A 44 1.94 2.31 11.72
CA PHE A 44 2.53 2.74 13.00
C PHE A 44 2.46 4.25 13.21
N VAL A 45 2.65 5.05 12.17
CA VAL A 45 2.52 6.52 12.26
C VAL A 45 1.11 6.91 12.71
N ILE A 46 0.07 6.34 12.11
CA ILE A 46 -1.31 6.68 12.47
C ILE A 46 -1.65 6.25 13.89
N LEU A 47 -1.24 5.05 14.31
CA LEU A 47 -1.48 4.61 15.68
C LEU A 47 -0.74 5.48 16.70
N ALA A 48 0.53 5.82 16.43
CA ALA A 48 1.31 6.68 17.30
C ALA A 48 0.71 8.10 17.41
N GLU A 49 0.26 8.69 16.30
CA GLU A 49 -0.44 9.99 16.30
C GLU A 49 -1.76 9.96 17.08
N ASN A 50 -2.42 8.80 17.16
CA ASN A 50 -3.66 8.61 17.92
C ASN A 50 -3.43 8.06 19.33
N GLY A 51 -2.18 8.00 19.81
CA GLY A 51 -1.89 7.68 21.20
C GLY A 51 -1.29 6.29 21.46
N PHE A 52 -1.28 5.41 20.47
CA PHE A 52 -0.78 4.04 20.59
C PHE A 52 0.63 3.91 20.01
N LEU A 53 1.65 4.00 20.87
CA LEU A 53 3.04 3.89 20.44
C LEU A 53 3.36 2.47 19.95
N PRO A 54 4.28 2.30 18.96
CA PRO A 54 4.56 1.01 18.36
C PRO A 54 5.01 -0.09 19.34
N MET A 55 5.66 0.28 20.44
CA MET A 55 6.10 -0.67 21.46
C MET A 55 4.94 -1.28 22.25
N ASP A 56 3.88 -0.50 22.49
CA ASP A 56 2.73 -0.91 23.29
C ASP A 56 1.69 -1.69 22.47
N LEU A 57 1.86 -1.73 21.15
CA LEU A 57 1.00 -2.52 20.24
C LEU A 57 1.27 -4.02 20.30
N LEU A 58 2.40 -4.45 20.85
CA LEU A 58 2.75 -5.88 20.92
C LEU A 58 1.86 -6.59 21.95
N GLY A 59 1.00 -7.49 21.47
CA GLY A 59 0.11 -8.28 22.33
C GLY A 59 -1.20 -7.58 22.71
N ILE A 60 -1.42 -6.32 22.31
CA ILE A 60 -2.65 -5.58 22.63
C ILE A 60 -3.91 -6.18 21.97
N ARG A 61 -3.75 -6.99 20.92
CA ARG A 61 -4.85 -7.56 20.12
C ARG A 61 -5.97 -8.18 20.95
N VAL A 62 -5.64 -8.92 22.01
CA VAL A 62 -6.65 -9.60 22.85
C VAL A 62 -7.62 -8.58 23.45
N HIS A 63 -7.09 -7.49 23.99
CA HIS A 63 -7.88 -6.41 24.60
C HIS A 63 -8.49 -5.50 23.53
N TRP A 64 -7.79 -5.31 22.40
CA TRP A 64 -8.23 -4.50 21.26
C TRP A 64 -9.43 -5.10 20.51
N ASP A 65 -9.55 -6.42 20.45
CA ASP A 65 -10.66 -7.12 19.79
C ASP A 65 -11.85 -7.39 20.73
N ASP A 66 -11.66 -7.31 22.05
CA ASP A 66 -12.71 -7.58 23.04
C ASP A 66 -13.75 -6.45 23.15
N LYS A 67 -14.99 -6.73 22.74
CA LYS A 67 -16.13 -5.78 22.78
C LYS A 67 -16.52 -5.33 24.17
N MET A 68 -16.16 -6.09 25.21
CA MET A 68 -16.52 -5.78 26.59
C MET A 68 -15.60 -4.73 27.22
N VAL A 69 -14.36 -4.64 26.73
CA VAL A 69 -13.37 -3.65 27.19
C VAL A 69 -13.65 -2.31 26.53
N ASN A 70 -14.02 -1.29 27.32
CA ASN A 70 -14.33 0.06 26.85
C ASN A 70 -13.41 1.15 27.46
N ASP A 71 -12.42 0.71 28.19
CA ASP A 71 -11.49 1.49 29.01
C ASP A 71 -10.03 1.12 28.70
N LEU A 72 -9.75 0.75 27.43
CA LEU A 72 -8.40 0.38 27.00
C LEU A 72 -7.48 1.61 27.07
N GLU A 73 -6.44 1.52 27.90
CA GLU A 73 -5.47 2.61 28.09
C GLU A 73 -4.48 2.68 26.91
N ASP A 74 -4.22 3.88 26.41
CA ASP A 74 -3.17 4.16 25.43
C ASP A 74 -1.83 4.53 26.10
N SER A 75 -0.80 4.79 25.30
CA SER A 75 0.54 5.12 25.81
C SER A 75 0.62 6.45 26.57
N TYR A 76 -0.41 7.29 26.46
CA TYR A 76 -0.51 8.59 27.12
C TYR A 76 -1.49 8.58 28.31
N GLY A 77 -2.05 7.42 28.66
CA GLY A 77 -2.97 7.25 29.78
C GLY A 77 -4.44 7.61 29.47
N GLN A 78 -4.81 7.71 28.19
CA GLN A 78 -6.22 7.95 27.79
C GLN A 78 -6.96 6.62 27.65
N GLN A 79 -8.24 6.62 28.00
CA GLN A 79 -9.10 5.43 27.88
C GLN A 79 -9.91 5.45 26.58
N TRP A 80 -9.88 4.34 25.86
CA TRP A 80 -10.52 4.17 24.56
C TRP A 80 -11.67 3.16 24.60
N THR A 81 -12.83 3.60 24.13
CA THR A 81 -14.00 2.73 23.89
C THR A 81 -13.79 1.83 22.68
N TYR A 82 -14.52 0.70 22.63
CA TYR A 82 -14.44 -0.25 21.52
C TYR A 82 -14.65 0.40 20.14
N GLU A 83 -15.65 1.26 20.04
CA GLU A 83 -15.99 1.89 18.76
C GLU A 83 -14.89 2.86 18.30
N ARG A 84 -14.36 3.69 19.21
CA ARG A 84 -13.32 4.67 18.88
C ARG A 84 -12.03 4.00 18.41
N ARG A 85 -11.59 2.94 19.10
CA ARG A 85 -10.39 2.20 18.68
C ARG A 85 -10.59 1.49 17.34
N LYS A 86 -11.79 0.94 17.08
CA LYS A 86 -12.11 0.34 15.78
C LYS A 86 -12.18 1.36 14.65
N ILE A 87 -12.62 2.60 14.90
CA ILE A 87 -12.51 3.70 13.92
C ILE A 87 -11.05 3.95 13.56
N VAL A 88 -10.15 4.00 14.56
CA VAL A 88 -8.70 4.18 14.32
C VAL A 88 -8.13 2.99 13.54
N GLU A 89 -8.50 1.76 13.87
CA GLU A 89 -8.08 0.55 13.13
C GLU A 89 -8.53 0.59 11.66
N PHE A 90 -9.79 0.90 11.39
CA PHE A 90 -10.29 1.00 10.01
C PHE A 90 -9.67 2.17 9.25
N THR A 91 -9.34 3.26 9.95
CA THR A 91 -8.54 4.35 9.38
C THR A 91 -7.14 3.86 9.01
N CYS A 92 -6.51 3.03 9.84
CA CYS A 92 -5.23 2.42 9.54
C CYS A 92 -5.30 1.47 8.33
N HIS A 93 -6.37 0.68 8.20
CA HIS A 93 -6.59 -0.17 7.01
C HIS A 93 -6.71 0.67 5.73
N THR A 94 -7.47 1.77 5.80
CA THR A 94 -7.65 2.69 4.66
C THR A 94 -6.32 3.35 4.29
N ALA A 95 -5.53 3.75 5.28
CA ALA A 95 -4.22 4.33 5.05
C ALA A 95 -3.23 3.33 4.48
N PHE A 96 -3.20 2.10 5.00
CA PHE A 96 -2.37 1.02 4.45
C PHE A 96 -2.74 0.76 2.99
N PHE A 97 -4.03 0.73 2.65
CA PHE A 97 -4.49 0.64 1.27
C PHE A 97 -3.99 1.80 0.40
N ALA A 98 -4.11 3.04 0.88
CA ALA A 98 -3.58 4.21 0.18
C ALA A 98 -2.05 4.13 0.00
N SER A 99 -1.32 3.63 1.00
CA SER A 99 0.12 3.40 0.92
C SER A 99 0.47 2.40 -0.18
N ILE A 100 -0.30 1.32 -0.33
CA ILE A 100 -0.13 0.37 -1.44
C ILE A 100 -0.32 1.10 -2.78
N VAL A 101 -1.37 1.90 -2.95
CA VAL A 101 -1.59 2.66 -4.19
C VAL A 101 -0.41 3.59 -4.51
N VAL A 102 0.13 4.29 -3.51
CA VAL A 102 1.27 5.21 -3.71
C VAL A 102 2.53 4.46 -4.14
N VAL A 103 2.89 3.35 -3.50
CA VAL A 103 4.09 2.58 -3.90
C VAL A 103 3.90 1.87 -5.24
N GLN A 104 2.66 1.58 -5.63
CA GLN A 104 2.34 1.02 -6.96
C GLN A 104 2.62 2.00 -8.09
N TRP A 105 2.64 3.31 -7.85
CA TRP A 105 3.08 4.27 -8.87
C TRP A 105 4.53 4.01 -9.29
N ALA A 106 5.40 3.77 -8.31
CA ALA A 106 6.80 3.44 -8.57
C ALA A 106 6.95 2.04 -9.18
N ASP A 107 6.19 1.05 -8.68
CA ASP A 107 6.23 -0.32 -9.24
C ASP A 107 5.78 -0.35 -10.71
N LEU A 108 4.71 0.37 -11.06
CA LEU A 108 4.23 0.49 -12.44
C LEU A 108 5.28 1.12 -13.36
N ILE A 109 6.01 2.12 -12.87
CA ILE A 109 7.11 2.78 -13.58
C ILE A 109 8.28 1.81 -13.79
N ILE A 110 8.66 1.04 -12.77
CA ILE A 110 9.78 0.08 -12.84
C ILE A 110 9.42 -1.11 -13.73
N CYS A 111 8.23 -1.68 -13.58
CA CYS A 111 7.74 -2.81 -14.37
C CYS A 111 7.50 -2.47 -15.85
N LYS A 112 7.43 -1.18 -16.21
CA LYS A 112 7.31 -0.71 -17.61
C LYS A 112 8.46 -1.19 -18.49
N THR A 113 9.67 -1.29 -17.93
CA THR A 113 10.89 -1.63 -18.66
C THR A 113 11.66 -2.71 -17.93
N ARG A 114 12.01 -3.79 -18.63
CA ARG A 114 12.78 -4.90 -18.05
C ARG A 114 14.29 -4.68 -18.09
N ARG A 115 14.79 -3.83 -19.00
CA ARG A 115 16.23 -3.57 -19.17
C ARG A 115 16.57 -2.10 -19.38
N ASN A 116 15.79 -1.39 -20.19
CA ASN A 116 16.12 -0.01 -20.52
C ASN A 116 15.77 0.93 -19.37
N SER A 117 16.48 2.06 -19.28
CA SER A 117 16.07 3.14 -18.37
C SER A 117 14.79 3.81 -18.87
N ILE A 118 13.96 4.29 -17.95
CA ILE A 118 12.74 5.04 -18.29
C ILE A 118 13.04 6.35 -19.02
N ILE A 119 14.22 6.95 -18.80
CA ILE A 119 14.64 8.17 -19.51
C ILE A 119 14.89 7.86 -20.99
N GLN A 120 15.47 6.70 -21.29
CA GLN A 120 15.70 6.24 -22.65
C GLN A 120 14.40 5.80 -23.33
N GLN A 121 13.52 5.10 -22.61
CA GLN A 121 12.27 4.57 -23.16
C GLN A 121 11.17 5.65 -23.28
N GLY A 122 11.11 6.57 -22.32
CA GLY A 122 10.09 7.60 -22.17
C GLY A 122 8.71 7.09 -21.69
N MET A 123 7.88 8.01 -21.20
CA MET A 123 6.51 7.75 -20.75
C MET A 123 5.48 8.01 -21.88
N LYS A 124 5.56 7.28 -22.99
CA LYS A 124 4.66 7.49 -24.15
C LYS A 124 3.34 6.70 -24.10
N ASN A 125 3.22 5.75 -23.17
CA ASN A 125 2.02 4.92 -23.05
C ASN A 125 0.89 5.70 -22.36
N ARG A 126 -0.05 6.22 -23.17
CA ARG A 126 -1.20 7.00 -22.68
C ARG A 126 -2.13 6.20 -21.77
N ILE A 127 -2.33 4.90 -22.05
CA ILE A 127 -3.17 4.03 -21.23
C ILE A 127 -2.56 3.84 -19.84
N LEU A 128 -1.23 3.69 -19.76
CA LEU A 128 -0.52 3.57 -18.49
C LEU A 128 -0.64 4.85 -17.65
N ILE A 129 -0.47 6.02 -18.27
CA ILE A 129 -0.62 7.30 -17.58
C ILE A 129 -2.06 7.47 -17.09
N PHE A 130 -3.04 7.18 -17.94
CA PHE A 130 -4.45 7.23 -17.56
C PHE A 130 -4.76 6.29 -16.40
N GLY A 131 -4.24 5.06 -16.42
CA GLY A 131 -4.40 4.10 -15.33
C GLY A 131 -3.89 4.62 -13.98
N LEU A 132 -2.73 5.30 -13.96
CA LEU A 132 -2.19 5.89 -12.72
C LEU A 132 -3.10 6.97 -12.14
N PHE A 133 -3.69 7.82 -13.00
CA PHE A 133 -4.65 8.82 -12.57
C PHE A 133 -5.97 8.20 -12.10
N GLU A 134 -6.48 7.19 -12.81
CA GLU A 134 -7.72 6.49 -12.47
C GLU A 134 -7.59 5.74 -11.15
N GLU A 135 -6.49 5.03 -10.93
CA GLU A 135 -6.19 4.31 -9.68
C GLU A 135 -6.14 5.28 -8.49
N THR A 136 -5.45 6.42 -8.65
CA THR A 136 -5.36 7.45 -7.61
C THR A 136 -6.73 8.08 -7.32
N ALA A 137 -7.50 8.37 -8.37
CA ALA A 137 -8.84 8.96 -8.24
C ALA A 137 -9.81 7.98 -7.57
N LEU A 138 -9.73 6.68 -7.90
CA LEU A 138 -10.52 5.64 -7.27
C LEU A 138 -10.15 5.49 -5.80
N ALA A 139 -8.87 5.48 -5.45
CA ALA A 139 -8.42 5.41 -4.06
C ALA A 139 -8.91 6.61 -3.25
N ALA A 140 -8.84 7.82 -3.81
CA ALA A 140 -9.38 9.02 -3.19
C ALA A 140 -10.90 8.96 -3.05
N PHE A 141 -11.62 8.50 -4.08
CA PHE A 141 -13.06 8.31 -4.03
C PHE A 141 -13.47 7.33 -2.93
N LEU A 142 -12.80 6.19 -2.83
CA LEU A 142 -13.09 5.19 -1.80
C LEU A 142 -12.82 5.67 -0.37
N SER A 143 -11.82 6.54 -0.18
CA SER A 143 -11.50 7.10 1.15
C SER A 143 -12.41 8.26 1.55
N TYR A 144 -12.81 9.13 0.62
CA TYR A 144 -13.51 10.39 0.93
C TYR A 144 -14.99 10.42 0.58
N CYS A 145 -15.52 9.45 -0.16
CA CYS A 145 -16.93 9.42 -0.51
C CYS A 145 -17.80 9.10 0.73
N PRO A 146 -18.84 9.90 1.02
CA PRO A 146 -19.71 9.66 2.16
C PRO A 146 -20.46 8.33 2.02
N GLY A 147 -20.49 7.53 3.10
CA GLY A 147 -21.11 6.20 3.13
C GLY A 147 -20.13 5.04 2.91
N MET A 148 -18.88 5.32 2.54
CA MET A 148 -17.83 4.29 2.41
C MET A 148 -17.35 3.75 3.76
N ASP A 149 -17.51 4.53 4.82
CA ASP A 149 -17.29 4.18 6.22
C ASP A 149 -18.25 3.08 6.70
N VAL A 150 -19.46 3.03 6.15
CA VAL A 150 -20.44 1.99 6.43
C VAL A 150 -20.29 0.80 5.47
N ALA A 151 -20.14 1.08 4.16
CA ALA A 151 -20.12 0.04 3.13
C ALA A 151 -18.84 -0.80 3.14
N LEU A 152 -17.67 -0.16 3.13
CA LEU A 152 -16.36 -0.81 3.07
C LEU A 152 -15.52 -0.59 4.32
N ARG A 153 -16.02 0.17 5.31
CA ARG A 153 -15.25 0.61 6.49
C ARG A 153 -14.01 1.40 6.12
N MET A 154 -14.13 2.25 5.09
CA MET A 154 -13.06 3.15 4.68
C MET A 154 -13.31 4.53 5.28
N TYR A 155 -12.33 5.03 6.01
CA TYR A 155 -12.42 6.30 6.71
C TYR A 155 -11.59 7.37 6.00
N PRO A 156 -12.01 8.65 6.08
CA PRO A 156 -11.31 9.74 5.43
C PRO A 156 -9.91 9.93 6.03
N LEU A 157 -8.91 10.02 5.16
CA LEU A 157 -7.52 10.16 5.56
C LEU A 157 -7.10 11.64 5.69
N LYS A 158 -6.24 11.94 6.66
CA LYS A 158 -5.56 13.24 6.70
C LYS A 158 -4.58 13.37 5.52
N PRO A 159 -4.36 14.57 4.96
CA PRO A 159 -3.44 14.77 3.84
C PRO A 159 -1.99 14.31 4.13
N CYS A 160 -1.52 14.41 5.38
CA CYS A 160 -0.19 13.94 5.77
C CYS A 160 -0.01 12.44 5.57
N TRP A 161 -1.06 11.64 5.78
CA TRP A 161 -0.99 10.18 5.70
C TRP A 161 -0.81 9.66 4.28
N TRP A 162 -1.19 10.44 3.26
CA TRP A 162 -0.91 10.12 1.85
C TRP A 162 0.59 10.19 1.51
N VAL A 163 1.34 11.00 2.25
CA VAL A 163 2.77 11.23 1.99
C VAL A 163 3.66 10.24 2.75
N CYS A 164 3.11 9.53 3.75
CA CYS A 164 3.87 8.57 4.57
C CYS A 164 4.52 7.45 3.76
N ALA A 165 3.87 7.00 2.69
CA ALA A 165 4.34 5.90 1.85
C ALA A 165 5.03 6.38 0.56
N PHE A 166 5.28 7.69 0.44
CA PHE A 166 5.95 8.22 -0.73
C PHE A 166 7.39 7.69 -0.81
N PRO A 167 7.83 7.15 -1.96
CA PRO A 167 9.15 6.56 -2.12
C PRO A 167 10.29 7.60 -2.15
#